data_AF-A0A5C7HA51-F1
#
_entry.id   AF-A0A5C7HA51-F1
#
_cell.length_a   1.000
_cell.length_b   1.000
_cell.length_c   1.000
_cell.angle_alpha   90.00
_cell.angle_beta   90.00
_cell.angle_gamma   90.00
#
_symmetry.space_group_name_H-M   'P 1'
#
loop_
_entity.id
_entity.type
_entity.pdbx_description
1 polymer ?
#
loop_
_entity_poly.entity_id
_entity_poly.type
_entity_poly.pdbx_seq_one_letter_code
_entity_poly.pdbx_strand_id
1 'polypeptide(L)'
;MNSSKRSMRSDEILRKEYVCSKEGTASIGEISERKRRRGMTQEGCNAKLISFKSKSGGAITHQRHVELIADYVDINEKPMLKLPHEMENQMSEIYTRKMFYEFQDEFWESFFYNVELSNESGGSVYKVFRRNKSGCRAREIVYEKELDYAICNCKKFKSDRIACRHIFGLLC
;
A
#
# COMPACT_ATOMS: atom_id res chain seq x y z
N MET A 1 -5.21 23.49 -5.44
CA MET A 1 -4.54 24.73 -5.91
C MET A 1 -3.21 24.80 -5.16
N ASN A 2 -2.08 24.65 -5.85
CA ASN A 2 -0.75 24.77 -5.23
C ASN A 2 -0.22 26.20 -5.47
N SER A 3 0.40 26.82 -4.46
CA SER A 3 0.87 28.21 -4.53
C SER A 3 2.32 28.31 -4.09
N SER A 4 3.14 29.04 -4.85
CA SER A 4 4.53 29.33 -4.52
C SER A 4 4.76 30.83 -4.42
N LYS A 5 5.53 31.28 -3.42
CA LYS A 5 5.95 32.68 -3.24
C LYS A 5 7.46 32.74 -3.03
N ARG A 6 8.14 33.68 -3.69
CA ARG A 6 9.59 33.89 -3.58
C ARG A 6 9.88 35.09 -2.70
N SER A 7 10.72 34.92 -1.68
CA SER A 7 11.21 36.00 -0.83
C SER A 7 12.22 36.85 -1.59
N MET A 8 11.92 38.14 -1.74
CA MET A 8 12.81 39.11 -2.40
C MET A 8 14.13 39.34 -1.65
N ARG A 9 14.19 39.02 -0.35
CA ARG A 9 15.36 39.29 0.51
C ARG A 9 16.32 38.12 0.66
N SER A 10 15.89 36.89 0.38
CA SER A 10 16.67 35.68 0.70
C SER A 10 16.75 34.65 -0.44
N ASP A 11 16.18 34.95 -1.61
CA ASP A 11 15.93 34.00 -2.72
C ASP A 11 15.23 32.69 -2.27
N GLU A 12 14.59 32.72 -1.10
CA GLU A 12 13.91 31.57 -0.54
C GLU A 12 12.53 31.40 -1.18
N ILE A 13 12.23 30.19 -1.64
CA ILE A 13 10.92 29.84 -2.17
C ILE A 13 10.10 29.21 -1.05
N LEU A 14 8.97 29.83 -0.73
CA LEU A 14 7.92 29.26 0.11
C LEU A 14 6.85 28.62 -0.79
N ARG A 15 6.80 27.29 -0.82
CA ARG A 15 5.76 26.54 -1.54
C ARG A 15 4.73 26.04 -0.53
N LYS A 16 3.44 26.31 -0.80
CA LYS A 16 2.31 25.84 -0.02
C LYS A 16 1.48 24.87 -0.86
N GLU A 17 1.31 23.66 -0.37
CA GLU A 17 0.49 22.62 -0.99
C GLU A 17 -0.66 22.22 -0.08
N TYR A 18 -1.82 22.03 -0.70
CA TYR A 18 -3.03 21.60 -0.01
C TYR A 18 -3.26 20.13 -0.34
N VAL A 19 -3.34 19.28 0.67
CA VAL A 19 -3.64 17.85 0.54
C VAL A 19 -4.96 17.58 1.25
N CYS A 20 -5.93 16.96 0.59
CA CYS A 20 -7.16 16.46 1.22
C CYS A 20 -7.02 14.96 1.38
N SER A 21 -7.33 14.46 2.57
CA SER A 21 -7.35 13.02 2.89
C SER A 21 -8.42 12.24 2.14
N LYS A 22 -9.27 12.91 1.35
CA LYS A 22 -10.45 12.37 0.64
C LYS A 22 -11.44 11.63 1.56
N GLU A 23 -11.36 11.91 2.85
CA GLU A 23 -12.32 11.46 3.85
C GLU A 23 -13.58 12.33 3.81
N GLY A 24 -14.70 11.81 4.30
CA GLY A 24 -15.97 12.56 4.42
C GLY A 24 -17.13 11.90 3.69
N THR A 25 -18.34 12.25 4.10
CA THR A 25 -19.57 11.78 3.47
C THR A 25 -19.98 12.72 2.34
N ALA A 26 -20.54 12.16 1.27
CA ALA A 26 -21.16 12.98 0.25
C ALA A 26 -22.36 13.68 0.88
N SER A 27 -22.37 15.01 0.89
CA SER A 27 -23.59 15.72 1.27
C SER A 27 -24.62 15.55 0.16
N ILE A 28 -25.77 14.99 0.51
CA ILE A 28 -26.95 14.93 -0.36
C ILE A 28 -27.51 16.35 -0.40
N GLY A 29 -27.02 17.17 -1.34
CA GLY A 29 -27.59 18.48 -1.57
C GLY A 29 -28.99 18.36 -2.18
N GLU A 30 -29.98 19.03 -1.60
CA GLU A 30 -31.32 19.14 -2.17
C GLU A 30 -31.26 19.64 -3.62
N ILE A 31 -31.96 18.92 -4.51
CA ILE A 31 -32.04 19.21 -5.93
C ILE A 31 -32.82 20.53 -6.10
N SER A 32 -32.11 21.65 -6.21
CA SER A 32 -32.68 22.89 -6.75
C SER A 32 -32.23 23.06 -8.20
N GLU A 33 -33.20 23.20 -9.09
CA GLU A 33 -33.09 22.99 -10.55
C GLU A 33 -32.22 24.01 -11.31
N ARG A 34 -31.54 24.94 -10.64
CA ARG A 34 -30.78 26.00 -11.32
C ARG A 34 -29.49 26.37 -10.61
N LYS A 35 -28.45 25.53 -10.72
CA LYS A 35 -27.05 25.99 -10.63
C LYS A 35 -26.10 24.98 -11.28
N ARG A 36 -25.10 25.54 -11.98
CA ARG A 36 -24.00 24.80 -12.65
C ARG A 36 -23.53 23.64 -11.77
N ARG A 37 -23.41 22.43 -12.34
CA ARG A 37 -22.88 21.23 -11.66
C ARG A 37 -21.49 21.50 -11.10
N ARG A 38 -21.39 22.07 -9.90
CA ARG A 38 -20.20 21.96 -9.07
C ARG A 38 -20.23 20.53 -8.55
N GLY A 39 -19.12 19.81 -8.68
CA GLY A 39 -19.02 18.41 -8.23
C GLY A 39 -19.48 18.27 -6.78
N MET A 40 -19.90 17.07 -6.40
CA MET A 40 -20.35 16.74 -5.05
C MET A 40 -19.36 17.27 -4.01
N THR A 41 -19.84 18.09 -3.07
CA THR A 41 -19.02 18.56 -1.94
C THR A 41 -18.98 17.43 -0.91
N GLN A 42 -17.80 16.96 -0.53
CA GLN A 42 -17.65 16.07 0.62
C GLN A 42 -17.61 16.91 1.89
N GLU A 43 -18.46 16.59 2.86
CA GLU A 43 -18.44 17.21 4.19
C GLU A 43 -17.56 16.36 5.12
N GLY A 44 -16.64 17.01 5.84
CA GLY A 44 -15.72 16.35 6.77
C GLY A 44 -14.33 15.96 6.23
N CYS A 45 -13.92 16.35 5.02
CA CYS A 45 -12.52 16.11 4.58
C CYS A 45 -11.54 16.93 5.43
N ASN A 46 -10.61 16.24 6.11
CA ASN A 46 -9.51 16.86 6.84
C ASN A 46 -8.40 17.31 5.89
N ALA A 47 -8.60 18.43 5.21
CA ALA A 47 -7.56 19.02 4.37
C ALA A 47 -6.43 19.60 5.23
N LYS A 48 -5.17 19.27 4.90
CA LYS A 48 -3.98 19.83 5.52
C LYS A 48 -3.18 20.70 4.54
N LEU A 49 -2.52 21.71 5.09
CA LEU A 49 -1.64 22.63 4.38
C LEU A 49 -0.18 22.30 4.72
N ILE A 50 0.62 22.01 3.71
CA ILE A 50 2.05 21.75 3.87
C ILE A 50 2.83 22.94 3.32
N SER A 51 3.73 23.53 4.12
CA SER A 51 4.55 24.69 3.72
C SER A 51 6.05 24.39 3.76
N PHE A 52 6.74 24.60 2.65
CA PHE A 52 8.16 24.30 2.50
C PHE A 52 8.96 25.56 2.23
N LYS A 53 10.11 25.72 2.89
CA LYS A 53 11.11 26.77 2.60
C LYS A 53 12.34 26.13 1.95
N SER A 54 12.66 26.52 0.73
CA SER A 54 13.86 26.04 0.02
C SER A 54 14.81 27.20 -0.28
N LYS A 55 16.08 27.03 0.09
CA LYS A 55 17.21 27.72 -0.56
C LYS A 55 17.55 26.95 -1.84
N SER A 56 18.12 27.60 -2.85
CA SER A 56 18.25 27.16 -4.25
C SER A 56 19.13 25.91 -4.55
N GLY A 57 18.99 24.81 -3.79
CA GLY A 57 19.56 23.48 -4.07
C GLY A 57 18.46 22.46 -4.35
N GLY A 58 18.01 22.37 -5.61
CA GLY A 58 16.69 21.84 -5.99
C GLY A 58 16.46 20.32 -5.94
N ALA A 59 17.48 19.47 -5.77
CA ALA A 59 17.30 18.01 -5.82
C ALA A 59 16.97 17.39 -4.45
N ILE A 60 17.71 17.77 -3.40
CA ILE A 60 17.51 17.23 -2.04
C ILE A 60 16.17 17.70 -1.45
N THR A 61 15.72 18.91 -1.81
CA THR A 61 14.43 19.45 -1.36
C THR A 61 13.24 18.80 -2.06
N HIS A 62 13.40 18.32 -3.30
CA HIS A 62 12.37 17.56 -4.01
C HIS A 62 12.21 16.15 -3.45
N GLN A 63 13.32 15.45 -3.15
CA GLN A 63 13.25 14.10 -2.56
C GLN A 63 12.54 14.12 -1.19
N ARG A 64 12.93 15.08 -0.32
CA ARG A 64 12.26 15.30 0.97
C ARG A 64 10.78 15.69 0.83
N HIS A 65 10.41 16.37 -0.26
CA HIS A 65 9.02 16.75 -0.55
C HIS A 65 8.15 15.52 -0.85
N VAL A 66 8.66 14.59 -1.68
CA VAL A 66 7.96 13.34 -2.01
C VAL A 66 7.80 12.47 -0.76
N GLU A 67 8.84 12.36 0.07
CA GLU A 67 8.81 11.60 1.32
C GLU A 67 7.78 12.16 2.32
N LEU A 68 7.76 13.49 2.54
CA LEU A 68 6.80 14.10 3.47
C LEU A 68 5.33 13.94 3.04
N ILE A 69 5.07 13.93 1.73
CA ILE A 69 3.73 13.63 1.21
C ILE A 69 3.39 12.15 1.44
N ALA A 70 4.32 11.25 1.14
CA ALA A 70 4.12 9.82 1.37
C ALA A 70 3.85 9.53 2.85
N ASP A 71 4.63 10.11 3.77
CA ASP A 71 4.43 9.96 5.22
C ASP A 71 3.07 10.51 5.66
N TYR A 72 2.66 11.68 5.15
CA TYR A 72 1.33 12.22 5.44
C TYR A 72 0.24 11.26 4.97
N VAL A 73 0.36 10.75 3.75
CA VAL A 73 -0.61 9.83 3.17
C VAL A 73 -0.67 8.54 3.99
N ASP A 74 0.46 7.96 4.37
CA ASP A 74 0.52 6.72 5.14
C ASP A 74 -0.07 6.86 6.56
N ILE A 75 0.12 8.02 7.21
CA ILE A 75 -0.38 8.26 8.57
C ILE A 75 -1.88 8.56 8.58
N ASN A 76 -2.41 9.20 7.53
CA ASN A 76 -3.75 9.81 7.57
C ASN A 76 -4.76 9.16 6.64
N GLU A 77 -4.35 8.36 5.65
CA GLU A 77 -5.28 7.69 4.74
C GLU A 77 -5.21 6.17 4.93
N LYS A 78 -6.36 5.53 5.15
CA LYS A 78 -6.43 4.07 5.19
C LYS A 78 -6.31 3.52 3.75
N PRO A 79 -5.39 2.56 3.48
CA PRO A 79 -5.31 1.98 2.16
C PRO A 79 -6.57 1.17 1.82
N MET A 80 -6.90 1.13 0.53
CA MET A 80 -8.08 0.42 0.04
C MET A 80 -7.81 -1.09 0.03
N LEU A 81 -8.70 -1.85 0.67
CA LEU A 81 -8.66 -3.31 0.68
C LEU A 81 -9.27 -3.87 -0.62
N LYS A 82 -8.70 -4.95 -1.16
CA LYS A 82 -9.24 -5.67 -2.33
C LYS A 82 -10.22 -6.74 -1.89
N LEU A 83 -9.89 -7.43 -0.80
CA LEU A 83 -10.72 -8.47 -0.20
C LEU A 83 -11.09 -8.09 1.24
N PRO A 84 -12.33 -8.36 1.70
CA PRO A 84 -12.67 -8.25 3.12
C PRO A 84 -12.05 -9.41 3.92
N HIS A 85 -10.72 -9.49 3.95
CA HIS A 85 -9.96 -10.53 4.63
C HIS A 85 -9.22 -9.97 5.83
N GLU A 86 -9.21 -10.69 6.96
CA GLU A 86 -8.58 -10.22 8.20
C GLU A 86 -7.09 -9.92 8.03
N MET A 87 -6.38 -10.76 7.26
CA MET A 87 -4.97 -10.51 6.93
C MET A 87 -4.75 -9.18 6.19
N GLU A 88 -5.66 -8.76 5.30
CA GLU A 88 -5.53 -7.44 4.66
C GLU A 88 -5.71 -6.31 5.67
N ASN A 89 -6.65 -6.42 6.60
CA ASN A 89 -6.81 -5.44 7.68
C ASN A 89 -5.54 -5.33 8.52
N GLN A 90 -5.01 -6.46 9.00
CA GLN A 90 -3.81 -6.49 9.83
C GLN A 90 -2.60 -5.90 9.11
N MET A 91 -2.38 -6.30 7.86
CA MET A 91 -1.23 -5.80 7.10
C MET A 91 -1.37 -4.33 6.71
N SER A 92 -2.59 -3.80 6.57
CA SER A 92 -2.82 -2.36 6.33
C SER A 92 -2.38 -1.47 7.48
N GLU A 93 -2.25 -2.02 8.69
CA GLU A 93 -1.82 -1.31 9.89
C GLU A 93 -0.30 -1.45 10.15
N ILE A 94 0.32 -2.51 9.63
CA ILE A 94 1.74 -2.82 9.84
C ILE A 94 2.62 -2.27 8.71
N TYR A 95 2.13 -2.30 7.47
CA TYR A 95 2.90 -1.92 6.29
C TYR A 95 2.70 -0.46 5.92
N THR A 96 3.78 0.19 5.42
CA THR A 96 3.65 1.45 4.68
C THR A 96 2.73 1.24 3.48
N ARG A 97 2.09 2.28 2.97
CA ARG A 97 1.09 2.12 1.90
C ARG A 97 1.66 1.47 0.65
N LYS A 98 2.91 1.80 0.31
CA LYS A 98 3.63 1.17 -0.81
C LYS A 98 3.75 -0.35 -0.60
N MET A 99 4.21 -0.74 0.60
CA MET A 99 4.42 -2.15 0.96
C MET A 99 3.09 -2.90 1.04
N PHE A 100 2.04 -2.25 1.53
CA PHE A 100 0.70 -2.82 1.59
C PHE A 100 0.18 -3.19 0.20
N TYR A 101 0.36 -2.34 -0.81
CA TYR A 101 -0.09 -2.67 -2.17
C TYR A 101 0.74 -3.80 -2.81
N GLU A 102 2.04 -3.85 -2.56
CA GLU A 102 2.88 -4.98 -3.00
C GLU A 102 2.46 -6.30 -2.31
N PHE A 103 2.16 -6.24 -1.02
CA PHE A 103 1.57 -7.35 -0.26
C PHE A 103 0.24 -7.77 -0.87
N GLN A 104 -0.66 -6.83 -1.12
CA GLN A 104 -2.01 -7.10 -1.59
C GLN A 104 -2.01 -7.78 -2.97
N ASP A 105 -1.03 -7.47 -3.82
CA ASP A 105 -0.82 -8.17 -5.10
C ASP A 105 -0.32 -9.61 -4.90
N GLU A 106 0.69 -9.84 -4.05
CA GLU A 106 1.15 -11.20 -3.75
C GLU A 106 0.08 -12.04 -3.01
N PHE A 107 -0.69 -11.41 -2.12
CA PHE A 107 -1.79 -12.02 -1.38
C PHE A 107 -2.94 -12.42 -2.31
N TRP A 108 -3.38 -11.52 -3.18
CA TRP A 108 -4.41 -11.82 -4.18
C TRP A 108 -3.99 -12.95 -5.13
N GLU A 109 -2.73 -12.93 -5.59
CA GLU A 109 -2.21 -13.96 -6.47
C GLU A 109 -2.12 -15.34 -5.81
N SER A 110 -2.09 -15.40 -4.47
CA SER A 110 -2.00 -16.65 -3.71
C SER A 110 -3.22 -17.56 -3.90
N PHE A 111 -4.40 -16.99 -4.07
CA PHE A 111 -5.66 -17.73 -4.27
C PHE A 111 -5.68 -18.61 -5.54
N PHE A 112 -4.77 -18.36 -6.47
CA PHE A 112 -4.61 -19.14 -7.69
C PHE A 112 -3.64 -20.31 -7.53
N TYR A 113 -3.23 -20.65 -6.32
CA TYR A 113 -2.35 -21.77 -6.04
C TYR A 113 -3.06 -22.87 -5.25
N ASN A 114 -2.63 -24.10 -5.49
CA ASN A 114 -2.94 -25.26 -4.67
C ASN A 114 -1.74 -25.60 -3.81
N VAL A 115 -2.01 -26.12 -2.61
CA VAL A 115 -1.00 -26.56 -1.66
C VAL A 115 -1.23 -28.02 -1.33
N GLU A 116 -0.19 -28.82 -1.47
CA GLU A 116 -0.19 -30.25 -1.18
C GLU A 116 0.94 -30.59 -0.22
N LEU A 117 0.62 -31.32 0.85
CA LEU A 117 1.63 -31.82 1.78
C LEU A 117 2.46 -32.92 1.10
N SER A 118 3.79 -32.81 1.16
CA SER A 118 4.71 -33.77 0.54
C SER A 118 5.47 -34.63 1.54
N ASN A 119 5.85 -34.09 2.71
CA ASN A 119 6.55 -34.84 3.75
C ASN A 119 6.38 -34.16 5.13
N GLU A 120 6.42 -34.94 6.22
CA GLU A 120 6.30 -34.46 7.61
C GLU A 120 7.49 -34.80 8.51
N SER A 121 8.56 -35.42 8.00
CA SER A 121 9.70 -35.84 8.83
C SER A 121 10.61 -34.66 9.23
N GLY A 122 10.42 -34.10 10.43
CA GLY A 122 11.27 -33.06 11.03
C GLY A 122 10.98 -31.62 10.56
N GLY A 123 9.95 -31.45 9.74
CA GLY A 123 9.46 -30.19 9.17
C GLY A 123 8.41 -30.51 8.10
N SER A 124 7.33 -29.73 8.02
CA SER A 124 6.28 -29.98 7.03
C SER A 124 6.67 -29.36 5.69
N VAL A 125 6.94 -30.21 4.71
CA VAL A 125 7.26 -29.77 3.34
C VAL A 125 6.00 -29.77 2.50
N TYR A 126 5.68 -28.60 1.93
CA TYR A 126 4.52 -28.39 1.07
C TYR A 126 4.95 -28.11 -0.37
N LYS A 127 4.23 -28.70 -1.32
CA LYS A 127 4.31 -28.36 -2.74
C LYS A 127 3.20 -27.41 -3.11
N VAL A 128 3.57 -26.31 -3.75
CA VAL A 128 2.66 -25.25 -4.16
C VAL A 128 2.72 -25.08 -5.67
N PHE A 129 1.59 -25.19 -6.34
CA PHE A 129 1.50 -25.11 -7.80
C PHE A 129 0.28 -24.32 -8.23
N ARG A 130 0.41 -23.66 -9.39
CA ARG A 130 -0.64 -22.77 -9.88
C ARG A 130 -1.81 -23.59 -10.42
N ARG A 131 -3.04 -23.22 -10.03
CA ARG A 131 -4.29 -23.75 -10.56
C ARG A 131 -4.41 -23.48 -12.06
N ASN A 132 -5.01 -24.43 -12.78
CA ASN A 132 -5.47 -24.27 -14.16
C ASN A 132 -4.39 -23.82 -15.17
N LYS A 133 -3.10 -24.09 -14.88
CA LYS A 133 -1.99 -23.76 -15.78
C LYS A 133 -1.03 -24.94 -15.90
N SER A 134 -1.15 -25.68 -17.01
CA SER A 134 -0.22 -26.76 -17.36
C SER A 134 1.19 -26.21 -17.62
N GLY A 135 2.22 -26.92 -17.14
CA GLY A 135 3.63 -26.57 -17.35
C GLY A 135 4.23 -25.62 -16.30
N CYS A 136 3.47 -25.20 -15.27
CA CYS A 136 4.04 -24.45 -14.15
C CYS A 136 4.84 -25.36 -13.22
N ARG A 137 6.13 -25.06 -13.02
CA ARG A 137 6.96 -25.76 -12.03
C ARG A 137 6.42 -25.52 -10.62
N ALA A 138 6.15 -26.61 -9.90
CA ALA A 138 5.80 -26.57 -8.49
C ALA A 138 6.93 -25.92 -7.66
N ARG A 139 6.54 -25.20 -6.62
CA ARG A 139 7.43 -24.62 -5.61
C ARG A 139 7.36 -25.45 -4.34
N GLU A 140 8.44 -25.42 -3.58
CA GLU A 140 8.51 -26.11 -2.30
C GLU A 140 8.58 -25.05 -1.20
N ILE A 141 7.80 -25.31 -0.15
CA ILE A 141 7.80 -24.55 1.08
C ILE A 141 8.18 -25.51 2.20
N VAL A 142 9.18 -25.13 2.97
CA VAL A 142 9.52 -25.78 4.23
C VAL A 142 8.90 -24.95 5.33
N TYR A 143 8.00 -25.56 6.11
CA TYR A 143 7.34 -24.91 7.24
C TYR A 143 7.76 -25.58 8.53
N GLU A 144 8.33 -24.77 9.42
CA GLU A 144 8.78 -25.16 10.74
C GLU A 144 7.73 -24.73 11.77
N LYS A 145 6.95 -25.72 12.24
CA LYS A 145 5.80 -25.49 13.12
C LYS A 145 6.19 -24.85 14.45
N GLU A 146 7.37 -25.17 14.97
CA GLU A 146 7.84 -24.69 16.28
C GLU A 146 8.23 -23.21 16.26
N LEU A 147 8.70 -22.70 15.13
CA LEU A 147 9.12 -21.31 14.95
C LEU A 147 8.09 -20.46 14.20
N ASP A 148 6.96 -21.05 13.80
CA ASP A 148 5.95 -20.44 12.91
C ASP A 148 6.60 -19.78 11.68
N TYR A 149 7.55 -20.50 11.06
CA TYR A 149 8.43 -19.95 10.05
C TYR A 149 8.36 -20.75 8.75
N ALA A 150 8.15 -20.05 7.64
CA ALA A 150 8.03 -20.63 6.31
C ALA A 150 9.11 -20.13 5.36
N ILE A 151 9.79 -21.05 4.67
CA ILE A 151 10.77 -20.74 3.62
C ILE A 151 10.27 -21.28 2.29
N CYS A 152 10.15 -20.41 1.28
CA CYS A 152 9.82 -20.82 -0.09
C CYS A 152 11.05 -20.77 -1.01
N ASN A 153 11.25 -21.82 -1.82
CA ASN A 153 12.35 -21.89 -2.79
C ASN A 153 12.25 -20.90 -3.97
N CYS A 154 11.18 -20.11 -4.06
CA CYS A 154 11.01 -19.12 -5.12
C CYS A 154 11.92 -17.89 -4.98
N LYS A 155 12.58 -17.70 -3.83
CA LYS A 155 13.53 -16.60 -3.54
C LYS A 155 12.95 -15.18 -3.71
N LYS A 156 11.63 -15.03 -3.85
CA LYS A 156 10.95 -13.74 -3.98
C LYS A 156 10.86 -12.94 -2.67
N PHE A 157 11.41 -13.47 -1.57
CA PHE A 157 11.56 -12.77 -0.30
C PHE A 157 12.59 -11.62 -0.33
N LYS A 158 13.05 -11.21 -1.52
CA LYS A 158 14.17 -10.28 -1.69
C LYS A 158 13.69 -8.91 -2.13
N SER A 159 13.36 -8.07 -1.15
CA SER A 159 13.78 -6.66 -0.95
C SER A 159 12.87 -5.93 0.03
N ASP A 160 11.61 -6.37 0.16
CA ASP A 160 10.56 -5.57 0.78
C ASP A 160 9.88 -6.28 1.96
N ARG A 161 10.53 -7.21 2.67
CA ARG A 161 9.98 -7.90 3.87
C ARG A 161 8.58 -8.53 3.72
N ILE A 162 8.09 -8.68 2.49
CA ILE A 162 6.76 -9.23 2.15
C ILE A 162 6.93 -10.71 1.79
N ALA A 163 6.09 -11.57 2.37
CA ALA A 163 6.07 -12.98 2.02
C ALA A 163 5.60 -13.18 0.57
N CYS A 164 6.08 -14.21 -0.12
CA CYS A 164 5.65 -14.46 -1.50
C CYS A 164 4.25 -15.07 -1.55
N ARG A 165 3.56 -14.94 -2.69
CA ARG A 165 2.25 -15.58 -2.95
C ARG A 165 2.15 -17.06 -2.59
N HIS A 166 3.26 -17.82 -2.68
CA HIS A 166 3.25 -19.24 -2.33
C HIS A 166 3.12 -19.45 -0.81
N ILE A 167 3.78 -18.61 -0.01
CA ILE A 167 3.66 -18.65 1.46
C ILE A 167 2.25 -18.23 1.87
N PHE A 168 1.69 -17.18 1.27
CA PHE A 168 0.30 -16.80 1.53
C PHE A 168 -0.67 -17.92 1.16
N GLY A 169 -0.45 -18.64 0.07
CA GLY A 169 -1.31 -19.76 -0.32
C GLY A 169 -1.25 -20.95 0.64
N LEU A 170 -0.22 -21.05 1.50
CA LEU A 170 -0.15 -22.03 2.59
C LEU A 170 -0.89 -21.54 3.85
N LEU A 171 -0.92 -20.22 4.08
CA LEU A 171 -1.50 -19.59 5.28
C LEU A 171 -3.00 -19.27 5.14
N CYS A 172 -3.57 -19.43 3.94
CA CYS A 172 -4.98 -19.14 3.60
C CYS A 172 -5.69 -20.40 3.11
#